data_AF-A0A3N9V0N8-F1
#
_entry.id   AF-A0A3N9V0N8-F1
#
_cell.length_a   1.000
_cell.length_b   1.000
_cell.length_c   1.000
_cell.angle_alpha   90.00
_cell.angle_beta   90.00
_cell.angle_gamma   90.00
#
_symmetry.space_group_name_H-M   'P 1'
#
loop_
_entity.id
_entity.type
_entity.pdbx_description
1 polymer ?
#
loop_
_entity_poly.entity_id
_entity_poly.type
_entity_poly.pdbx_seq_one_letter_code
_entity_poly.pdbx_strand_id
1 'polypeptide(L)'
;MSFFSKFCEKLFSVKVQILWLAAIILSIYFIYFSIQNASRPNHGFASYYTAAKLLIEGEDVTDFYDDDWFSSKVENYVPGVYEIYLVNMPTTALVFLPIANFDYKTAKIIWTIF
;
A
#
# COMPACT_ATOMS: atom_id res chain seq x y z
N MET A 1 27.59 32.19 29.12
CA MET A 1 26.88 31.84 27.87
C MET A 1 25.97 30.66 28.17
N SER A 2 24.65 30.86 28.12
CA SER A 2 23.63 29.87 28.50
C SER A 2 23.73 28.62 27.64
N PHE A 3 23.47 27.44 28.22
CA PHE A 3 23.40 26.15 27.50
C PHE A 3 22.56 26.23 26.22
N PHE A 4 21.48 27.03 26.27
CA PHE A 4 20.57 27.25 25.16
C PHE A 4 21.22 27.94 23.95
N SER A 5 22.15 28.88 24.16
CA SER A 5 22.79 29.60 23.04
C SER A 5 23.82 28.73 22.32
N LYS A 6 24.57 27.90 23.06
CA LYS A 6 25.51 26.94 22.46
C LYS A 6 24.80 25.84 21.67
N PHE A 7 23.62 25.43 22.14
CA PHE A 7 22.77 24.49 21.42
C PHE A 7 22.28 25.09 20.09
N CYS A 8 21.75 26.32 20.10
CA CYS A 8 21.34 27.02 18.89
C CYS A 8 22.50 27.23 17.90
N GLU A 9 23.67 27.69 18.35
CA GLU A 9 24.86 27.86 17.48
C GLU A 9 25.28 26.55 16.80
N LYS A 10 25.21 25.43 17.53
CA LYS A 10 25.52 24.11 16.97
C LYS A 10 24.49 23.68 15.93
N LEU A 11 23.21 23.96 16.19
CA LEU A 11 22.08 23.65 15.31
C LEU A 11 22.13 24.45 13.99
N PHE A 12 22.61 25.70 14.04
CA PHE A 12 22.81 26.56 12.88
C PHE A 12 24.20 26.41 12.23
N SER A 13 25.05 25.50 12.73
CA SER A 13 26.34 25.25 12.08
C SER A 13 26.14 24.68 10.68
N VAL A 14 27.00 25.08 9.75
CA VAL A 14 26.98 24.61 8.34
C VAL A 14 26.95 23.08 8.25
N LYS A 15 27.64 22.39 9.17
CA LYS A 15 27.64 20.91 9.23
C LYS A 15 26.24 20.34 9.50
N VAL A 16 25.49 20.94 10.43
CA VAL A 16 24.12 20.50 10.74
C VAL A 16 23.16 20.85 9.60
N GLN A 17 23.34 22.00 8.93
CA GLN A 17 22.56 22.35 7.75
C GLN A 17 22.77 21.37 6.59
N ILE A 18 24.01 20.91 6.35
CA ILE A 18 24.32 19.88 5.35
C ILE A 18 23.60 18.57 5.69
N LEU A 19 23.60 18.16 6.96
CA LEU A 19 22.90 16.94 7.40
C LEU A 19 21.39 17.06 7.19
N TRP A 20 20.79 18.23 7.46
CA TRP A 20 19.38 18.47 7.19
C TRP A 20 19.06 18.44 5.70
N LEU A 21 19.89 19.06 4.86
CA LEU A 21 19.71 19.00 3.41
C LEU A 21 19.79 17.55 2.90
N ALA A 22 20.78 16.78 3.36
CA ALA A 22 20.90 15.37 3.03
C ALA A 22 19.66 14.58 3.49
N ALA A 23 19.18 14.82 4.71
CA ALA A 23 17.96 14.18 5.23
C ALA A 23 16.73 14.52 4.37
N ILE A 24 16.57 15.77 3.93
CA ILE A 24 15.47 16.19 3.05
C ILE A 24 15.57 15.47 1.70
N ILE A 25 16.75 15.46 1.07
CA ILE A 25 16.95 14.78 -0.23
C ILE A 25 16.64 13.29 -0.12
N LEU A 26 17.15 12.62 0.91
CA LEU A 26 16.89 11.20 1.16
C LEU A 26 15.41 10.94 1.45
N SER A 27 14.73 11.83 2.17
CA SER A 27 13.30 11.73 2.43
C SER A 27 12.48 11.85 1.15
N ILE A 28 12.79 12.82 0.29
CA ILE A 28 12.13 12.97 -1.03
C ILE A 28 12.36 11.74 -1.88
N TYR A 29 13.59 11.24 -1.95
CA TYR A 29 13.92 10.02 -2.69
C TYR A 29 13.16 8.81 -2.16
N PHE A 30 13.09 8.65 -0.83
CA PHE A 30 12.35 7.58 -0.18
C PHE A 30 10.85 7.62 -0.49
N ILE A 31 10.24 8.81 -0.44
CA ILE A 31 8.82 8.99 -0.79
C ILE A 31 8.59 8.62 -2.25
N TYR A 32 9.41 9.13 -3.16
CA TYR A 32 9.33 8.80 -4.58
C TYR A 32 9.47 7.29 -4.82
N PHE A 33 10.50 6.67 -4.24
CA PHE A 33 10.74 5.24 -4.34
C PHE A 33 9.54 4.43 -3.81
N SER A 34 8.98 4.83 -2.67
CA SER A 34 7.84 4.16 -2.06
C SER A 34 6.60 4.24 -2.95
N ILE A 35 6.27 5.41 -3.51
CA ILE A 35 5.12 5.57 -4.42
C ILE A 35 5.28 4.72 -5.69
N GLN A 36 6.48 4.71 -6.29
CA GLN A 36 6.74 3.93 -7.50
C GLN A 36 6.59 2.43 -7.26
N ASN A 37 7.01 1.95 -6.09
CA ASN A 37 6.94 0.52 -5.77
C ASN A 37 5.60 0.11 -5.12
N ALA A 38 4.89 1.03 -4.48
CA ALA A 38 3.59 0.78 -3.85
C ALA A 38 2.56 0.25 -4.85
N SER A 39 2.60 0.72 -6.10
CA SER A 39 1.65 0.30 -7.14
C SER A 39 1.93 -1.07 -7.78
N ARG A 40 3.09 -1.68 -7.52
CA ARG A 40 3.45 -2.95 -8.16
C ARG A 40 2.51 -4.06 -7.71
N PRO A 41 1.95 -4.90 -8.59
CA PRO A 41 1.12 -6.02 -8.17
C PRO A 41 1.82 -6.92 -7.15
N ASN A 42 1.06 -7.38 -6.16
CA ASN A 42 1.52 -8.41 -5.23
C ASN A 42 0.36 -9.36 -4.94
N HIS A 43 0.76 -10.56 -4.56
CA HIS A 43 -0.07 -11.70 -4.28
C HIS A 43 -1.14 -11.41 -3.21
N GLY A 44 -0.73 -11.12 -1.97
CA GLY A 44 -1.68 -10.92 -0.88
C GLY A 44 -2.70 -9.77 -1.08
N PHE A 45 -2.27 -8.59 -1.54
CA PHE A 45 -3.18 -7.46 -1.75
C PHE A 45 -4.15 -7.71 -2.91
N ALA A 46 -3.73 -8.43 -3.96
CA ALA A 46 -4.62 -8.79 -5.07
C ALA A 46 -5.78 -9.67 -4.63
N SER A 47 -5.53 -10.64 -3.75
CA SER A 47 -6.59 -11.49 -3.18
C SER A 47 -7.61 -10.66 -2.39
N TYR A 48 -7.16 -9.83 -1.45
CA TYR A 48 -8.08 -9.02 -0.63
C TYR A 48 -8.85 -7.96 -1.42
N TYR A 49 -8.18 -7.28 -2.36
CA TYR A 49 -8.81 -6.29 -3.22
C TYR A 49 -9.88 -6.95 -4.12
N THR A 50 -9.56 -8.11 -4.70
CA THR A 50 -10.50 -8.85 -5.57
C THR A 50 -11.72 -9.30 -4.77
N ALA A 51 -11.53 -9.89 -3.59
CA ALA A 51 -12.64 -10.28 -2.73
C ALA A 51 -13.53 -9.09 -2.34
N ALA A 52 -12.96 -7.92 -2.06
CA ALA A 52 -13.73 -6.72 -1.77
C ALA A 52 -14.50 -6.17 -2.99
N LYS A 53 -13.92 -6.26 -4.20
CA LYS A 53 -14.61 -5.95 -5.46
C LYS A 53 -15.81 -6.87 -5.68
N LEU A 54 -15.62 -8.17 -5.56
CA LEU A 54 -16.67 -9.17 -5.73
C LEU A 54 -17.81 -8.98 -4.72
N LEU A 55 -17.50 -8.59 -3.47
CA LEU A 55 -18.51 -8.21 -2.48
C LEU A 55 -19.35 -6.99 -2.92
N ILE A 56 -18.71 -5.96 -3.49
CA ILE A 56 -19.41 -4.76 -4.00
C ILE A 56 -20.30 -5.15 -5.19
N GLU A 57 -19.84 -6.07 -6.02
CA GLU A 57 -20.57 -6.59 -7.19
C GLU A 57 -21.72 -7.54 -6.81
N GLY A 58 -21.77 -7.99 -5.56
CA GLY A 58 -22.84 -8.84 -5.03
C GLY A 58 -22.65 -10.33 -5.30
N GLU A 59 -21.42 -10.76 -5.60
CA GLU A 59 -21.07 -12.17 -5.78
C GLU A 59 -21.17 -12.95 -4.46
N ASP A 60 -21.47 -14.25 -4.54
CA ASP A 60 -21.55 -15.10 -3.34
C ASP A 60 -20.14 -15.36 -2.78
N VAL A 61 -19.99 -15.17 -1.47
CA VAL A 61 -18.73 -15.37 -0.77
C VAL A 61 -18.32 -16.84 -0.77
N THR A 62 -19.26 -17.77 -0.93
CA THR A 62 -18.92 -19.20 -1.06
C THR A 62 -18.05 -19.47 -2.28
N ASP A 63 -18.24 -18.72 -3.37
CA ASP A 63 -17.50 -18.91 -4.62
C ASP A 63 -16.04 -18.47 -4.50
N PHE A 64 -15.71 -17.64 -3.49
CA PHE A 64 -14.34 -17.16 -3.30
C PHE A 64 -13.36 -18.29 -2.99
N TYR A 65 -13.87 -19.43 -2.49
CA TYR A 65 -13.09 -20.60 -2.12
C TYR A 65 -12.98 -21.64 -3.24
N ASP A 66 -13.52 -21.35 -4.43
CA ASP A 66 -13.18 -22.05 -5.66
C ASP A 66 -11.91 -21.40 -6.25
N ASP A 67 -10.79 -22.12 -6.18
CA ASP A 67 -9.47 -21.59 -6.54
C ASP A 67 -9.39 -21.14 -8.00
N ASP A 68 -9.99 -21.90 -8.93
CA ASP A 68 -9.95 -21.60 -10.36
C ASP A 68 -10.86 -20.43 -10.70
N TRP A 69 -12.07 -20.41 -10.13
CA TRP A 69 -13.00 -19.29 -10.28
C TRP A 69 -12.40 -18.01 -9.72
N PHE A 70 -11.89 -18.04 -8.48
CA PHE A 70 -11.36 -16.86 -7.82
C PHE A 70 -10.13 -16.33 -8.54
N SER A 71 -9.20 -17.21 -8.94
CA SER A 71 -8.04 -16.80 -9.71
C SER A 71 -8.42 -16.18 -11.06
N SER A 72 -9.47 -16.69 -11.72
CA SER A 72 -10.00 -16.06 -12.94
C SER A 72 -10.56 -14.65 -12.70
N LYS A 73 -11.17 -14.40 -11.53
CA LYS A 73 -11.62 -13.07 -11.13
C LYS A 73 -10.44 -12.15 -10.82
N VAL A 74 -9.39 -12.66 -10.18
CA VAL A 74 -8.17 -11.89 -9.92
C VAL A 74 -7.54 -11.42 -11.23
N GLU A 75 -7.42 -12.30 -12.22
CA GLU A 75 -6.85 -11.95 -13.55
C GLU A 75 -7.63 -10.82 -14.24
N ASN A 76 -8.95 -10.73 -14.04
CA ASN A 76 -9.77 -9.65 -14.60
C ASN A 76 -9.43 -8.28 -14.01
N TYR A 77 -9.08 -8.21 -12.72
CA TYR A 77 -8.76 -6.94 -12.06
C TYR A 77 -7.27 -6.63 -11.98
N VAL A 78 -6.43 -7.66 -11.94
CA VAL A 78 -4.98 -7.58 -11.76
C VAL A 78 -4.29 -8.55 -12.74
N PRO A 79 -4.22 -8.20 -14.03
CA PRO A 79 -3.69 -9.10 -15.05
C PRO A 79 -2.25 -9.57 -14.76
N GLY A 80 -2.00 -10.85 -15.03
CA GLY A 80 -0.71 -11.51 -14.77
C GLY A 80 -0.47 -11.89 -13.32
N VAL A 81 -1.52 -11.91 -12.47
CA VAL A 81 -1.42 -12.31 -11.07
C VAL A 81 -2.34 -13.49 -10.80
N TYR A 82 -1.74 -14.59 -10.34
CA TYR A 82 -2.46 -15.74 -9.82
C TYR A 82 -2.62 -15.62 -8.30
N GLU A 83 -3.85 -15.79 -7.81
CA GLU A 83 -4.19 -15.80 -6.39
C GLU A 83 -5.35 -16.75 -6.08
N ILE A 84 -5.41 -17.18 -4.83
CA ILE A 84 -6.52 -17.95 -4.25
C ILE A 84 -7.00 -17.26 -2.96
N TYR A 85 -8.18 -17.61 -2.46
CA TYR A 85 -8.73 -17.01 -1.23
C TYR A 85 -8.63 -17.92 0.01
N LEU A 86 -8.06 -19.11 -0.14
CA LEU A 86 -8.19 -20.25 0.78
C LEU A 86 -7.98 -19.96 2.28
N VAL A 87 -6.90 -19.27 2.65
CA VAL A 87 -6.57 -19.00 4.07
C VAL A 87 -7.24 -17.75 4.63
N ASN A 88 -7.94 -17.00 3.79
CA ASN A 88 -8.54 -15.73 4.17
C ASN A 88 -9.95 -15.96 4.72
N MET A 89 -10.26 -15.31 5.83
CA MET A 89 -11.62 -15.34 6.38
C MET A 89 -12.55 -14.49 5.49
N PRO A 90 -13.84 -14.81 5.36
CA PRO A 90 -14.79 -13.97 4.62
C PRO A 90 -14.74 -12.49 5.03
N THR A 91 -14.54 -12.24 6.32
CA THR A 91 -14.50 -10.90 6.91
C THR A 91 -13.27 -10.08 6.53
N THR A 92 -12.18 -10.69 6.02
CA THR A 92 -10.99 -9.90 5.62
C THR A 92 -11.29 -8.98 4.44
N ALA A 93 -12.18 -9.38 3.52
CA ALA A 93 -12.60 -8.54 2.41
C ALA A 93 -13.30 -7.24 2.86
N LEU A 94 -13.97 -7.25 4.02
CA LEU A 94 -14.63 -6.05 4.56
C LEU A 94 -13.65 -4.92 4.89
N VAL A 95 -12.42 -5.25 5.27
CA VAL A 95 -11.36 -4.28 5.58
C VAL A 95 -10.99 -3.44 4.35
N PHE A 96 -11.12 -4.04 3.16
CA PHE A 96 -10.71 -3.42 1.90
C PHE A 96 -11.88 -2.71 1.18
N LEU A 97 -13.13 -2.85 1.65
CA LEU A 97 -14.29 -2.18 1.06
C LEU A 97 -14.13 -0.66 0.87
N PRO A 98 -13.59 0.13 1.82
CA PRO A 98 -13.46 1.57 1.65
C PRO A 98 -12.61 1.99 0.46
N ILE A 99 -11.68 1.12 0.04
CA ILE A 99 -10.74 1.39 -1.08
C ILE A 99 -11.06 0.58 -2.34
N ALA A 100 -12.00 -0.37 -2.28
CA ALA A 100 -12.35 -1.23 -3.40
C ALA A 100 -13.13 -0.52 -4.52
N ASN A 101 -13.63 0.70 -4.31
CA ASN A 101 -14.21 1.50 -5.40
C ASN A 101 -13.15 2.13 -6.33
N PHE A 102 -11.89 2.19 -5.91
CA PHE A 102 -10.79 2.65 -6.77
C PHE A 102 -10.29 1.52 -7.68
N ASP A 103 -9.51 1.86 -8.70
CA ASP A 103 -8.72 0.87 -9.43
C ASP A 103 -7.64 0.25 -8.53
N TYR A 104 -7.12 -0.94 -8.91
CA TYR A 104 -6.15 -1.70 -8.12
C TYR A 104 -4.93 -0.86 -7.73
N LYS A 105 -4.40 -0.08 -8.66
CA LYS A 105 -3.19 0.73 -8.44
C LYS A 105 -3.46 1.82 -7.41
N THR A 106 -4.57 2.54 -7.55
CA THR A 106 -4.97 3.59 -6.62
C THR A 106 -5.28 3.01 -5.24
N ALA A 107 -6.06 1.93 -5.16
CA ALA A 107 -6.37 1.24 -3.92
C ALA A 107 -5.10 0.81 -3.17
N LYS A 108 -4.13 0.26 -3.90
CA LYS A 108 -2.86 -0.20 -3.33
C LYS A 108 -1.98 0.94 -2.82
N ILE A 109 -1.94 2.06 -3.53
CA ILE A 109 -1.24 3.26 -3.07
C ILE A 109 -1.87 3.77 -1.77
N ILE A 110 -3.20 3.86 -1.71
CA ILE A 110 -3.91 4.26 -0.48
C ILE A 110 -3.54 3.31 0.66
N TRP A 111 -3.67 2.00 0.45
CA TRP A 111 -3.31 0.99 1.45
C TRP A 111 -1.86 1.07 1.93
N THR A 112 -0.91 1.43 1.05
CA THR A 112 0.51 1.50 1.42
C THR A 112 0.85 2.77 2.22
N ILE A 113 0.04 3.82 2.10
CA ILE A 113 0.27 5.09 2.81
C ILE A 113 -0.27 5.05 4.24
N PHE A 114 -1.32 4.27 4.51
CA PHE A 114 -1.97 4.15 5.82
C PHE A 114 -1.50 2.91 6.59
#